data_AF-A0A7C3MGC8-F1
#
_entry.id   AF-A0A7C3MGC8-F1
#
_cell.length_a   1.000
_cell.length_b   1.000
_cell.length_c   1.000
_cell.angle_alpha   90.00
_cell.angle_beta   90.00
_cell.angle_gamma   90.00
#
_symmetry.space_group_name_H-M   'P 1'
#
loop_
_entity.id
_entity.type
_entity.pdbx_description
1 polymer ?
#
loop_
_entity_poly.entity_id
_entity_poly.type
_entity_poly.pdbx_seq_one_letter_code
_entity_poly.pdbx_strand_id
1 'polypeptide(L)'
;MKSIYIDCSSGICGNMLLGALLDLGFPEEKFIEKIKEMKLNVDIEIKRVKRGSISALLVEVDERGNEIRRGRKEIFDLIDSSPFSDSVKEKGKKVFENLLSAEAKVHGYKLENAHLHEAGADDALVDILGTLYLIEELGIEEVISSPVNLGGGFVKS
;
A
#
# COMPACT_ATOMS: atom_id res chain seq x y z
N MET A 1 6.02 10.33 21.42
CA MET A 1 6.41 10.58 20.04
C MET A 1 7.35 9.51 19.55
N LYS A 2 6.77 8.46 18.95
CA LYS A 2 7.53 7.44 18.22
C LYS A 2 7.53 7.83 16.73
N SER A 3 8.71 7.98 16.16
CA SER A 3 8.88 8.41 14.76
C SER A 3 9.60 7.34 13.95
N ILE A 4 9.31 7.26 12.65
CA ILE A 4 10.10 6.50 11.68
C ILE A 4 10.70 7.44 10.64
N TYR A 5 11.91 7.12 10.19
CA TYR A 5 12.56 7.78 9.07
C TYR A 5 12.73 6.78 7.92
N ILE A 6 12.19 7.11 6.75
CA ILE A 6 12.27 6.30 5.54
C ILE A 6 13.30 6.91 4.60
N ASP A 7 14.42 6.21 4.41
CA ASP A 7 15.43 6.56 3.42
C ASP A 7 14.99 6.04 2.04
N CYS A 8 14.48 6.96 1.21
CA CYS A 8 13.98 6.70 -0.14
C CYS A 8 15.07 6.81 -1.22
N SER A 9 16.36 6.74 -0.86
CA SER A 9 17.48 6.88 -1.80
C SER A 9 17.48 5.87 -2.95
N SER A 10 16.83 4.71 -2.79
CA SER A 10 16.65 3.71 -3.86
C SER A 10 15.19 3.56 -4.31
N GLY A 11 14.33 4.54 -3.98
CA GLY A 11 12.88 4.46 -4.17
C GLY A 11 12.16 3.82 -2.98
N ILE A 12 10.86 3.61 -3.13
CA ILE A 12 9.99 2.98 -2.15
C ILE A 12 8.92 2.17 -2.87
N CYS A 13 8.60 0.98 -2.35
CA CYS A 13 7.57 0.09 -2.86
C CYS A 13 6.69 -0.38 -1.69
N GLY A 14 5.39 -0.55 -1.90
CA GLY A 14 4.43 -0.84 -0.84
C GLY A 14 4.75 -2.16 -0.12
N ASN A 15 4.96 -3.24 -0.86
CA ASN A 15 5.41 -4.52 -0.30
C ASN A 15 6.69 -4.44 0.56
N MET A 16 7.67 -3.62 0.15
CA MET A 16 8.92 -3.43 0.88
C MET A 16 8.69 -2.61 2.16
N LEU A 17 7.83 -1.60 2.09
CA LEU A 17 7.47 -0.79 3.25
C LEU A 17 6.69 -1.60 4.28
N LEU A 18 5.71 -2.41 3.84
CA LEU A 18 5.01 -3.36 4.70
C LEU A 18 6.00 -4.31 5.39
N GLY A 19 6.89 -4.93 4.61
CA GLY A 19 7.91 -5.83 5.15
C GLY A 19 8.80 -5.15 6.18
N ALA A 20 9.27 -3.93 5.91
CA ALA A 20 10.08 -3.16 6.84
C ALA A 20 9.33 -2.82 8.14
N LEU A 21 8.04 -2.48 8.07
CA LEU A 21 7.22 -2.20 9.25
C LEU A 21 6.94 -3.45 10.08
N LEU A 22 6.67 -4.59 9.43
CA LEU A 22 6.52 -5.88 10.12
C LEU A 22 7.81 -6.29 10.84
N ASP A 23 8.96 -6.07 10.20
CA ASP A 23 10.29 -6.40 10.76
C ASP A 23 10.65 -5.54 11.99
N LEU A 24 9.84 -4.52 12.34
CA LEU A 24 9.91 -3.83 13.64
C LEU A 24 9.36 -4.65 14.81
N GLY A 25 8.90 -5.89 14.56
CA GLY A 25 8.47 -6.86 15.57
C GLY A 25 6.95 -7.00 15.70
N PHE A 26 6.18 -6.61 14.68
CA PHE A 26 4.74 -6.88 14.66
C PHE A 26 4.47 -8.34 14.23
N PRO A 27 3.58 -9.10 14.90
CA PRO A 27 3.31 -10.49 14.55
C PRO A 27 2.74 -10.66 13.14
N GLU A 28 3.43 -11.43 12.30
CA GLU A 28 3.08 -11.69 10.90
C GLU A 28 1.68 -12.32 10.77
N GLU A 29 1.34 -13.27 11.66
CA GLU A 29 0.06 -13.96 11.64
C GLU A 29 -1.11 -13.00 11.91
N LYS A 30 -0.94 -12.08 12.86
CA LYS A 30 -1.96 -11.06 13.19
C LYS A 30 -2.20 -10.12 12.01
N PHE A 31 -1.14 -9.76 11.29
CA PHE A 31 -1.27 -8.96 10.07
C PHE A 31 -2.06 -9.72 9.00
N ILE A 32 -1.68 -10.98 8.72
CA ILE A 32 -2.37 -11.81 7.72
C ILE A 32 -3.85 -12.01 8.07
N GLU A 33 -4.16 -12.32 9.33
CA GLU A 33 -5.54 -12.44 9.82
C GLU A 33 -6.33 -11.15 9.58
N LYS A 34 -5.71 -10.00 9.88
CA LYS A 34 -6.36 -8.71 9.72
C LYS A 34 -6.67 -8.38 8.25
N ILE A 35 -5.75 -8.66 7.34
CA ILE A 35 -6.01 -8.43 5.91
C ILE A 35 -7.05 -9.41 5.37
N LYS A 36 -7.07 -10.67 5.82
CA LYS A 36 -8.09 -11.66 5.41
C LYS A 36 -9.52 -11.23 5.77
N GLU A 37 -9.71 -10.49 6.85
CA GLU A 37 -11.02 -9.93 7.23
C GLU A 37 -11.59 -8.96 6.16
N MET A 38 -10.75 -8.37 5.31
CA MET A 38 -11.18 -7.54 4.18
C MET A 38 -11.83 -8.36 3.05
N LYS A 39 -11.64 -9.68 3.04
CA LYS A 39 -12.18 -10.61 2.02
C LYS A 39 -11.79 -10.25 0.58
N LEU A 40 -10.61 -9.67 0.40
CA LEU A 40 -10.02 -9.47 -0.92
C LEU A 40 -9.58 -10.80 -1.51
N ASN A 41 -9.51 -10.89 -2.84
CA ASN A 41 -9.14 -12.13 -3.53
C ASN A 41 -7.62 -12.19 -3.76
N VAL A 42 -6.87 -12.09 -2.66
CA VAL A 42 -5.41 -12.08 -2.66
C VAL A 42 -4.84 -13.16 -1.76
N ASP A 43 -3.67 -13.66 -2.14
CA ASP A 43 -2.79 -14.38 -1.25
C ASP A 43 -1.69 -13.45 -0.74
N ILE A 44 -1.36 -13.60 0.53
CA ILE A 44 -0.30 -12.84 1.18
C ILE A 44 0.74 -13.83 1.67
N GLU A 45 1.95 -13.68 1.16
CA GLU A 45 3.13 -14.40 1.63
C GLU A 45 4.07 -13.41 2.32
N ILE A 46 4.43 -13.68 3.57
CA ILE A 46 5.47 -12.92 4.27
C ILE A 46 6.69 -13.84 4.36
N LYS A 47 7.82 -13.36 3.86
CA LYS A 47 9.06 -14.16 3.86
C LYS A 47 10.27 -13.31 4.17
N ARG A 48 11.23 -13.92 4.87
CA ARG A 48 12.54 -13.32 5.08
C ARG A 48 13.38 -13.46 3.82
N VAL A 49 13.83 -12.33 3.30
CA VAL A 49 14.68 -12.25 2.11
C VAL A 49 16.04 -11.67 2.46
N LYS A 50 17.04 -11.98 1.64
CA LYS A 50 18.37 -11.36 1.69
C LYS A 50 18.61 -10.60 0.40
N ARG A 51 18.85 -9.29 0.50
CA ARG A 51 19.21 -8.42 -0.63
C ARG A 51 20.62 -7.89 -0.39
N GLY A 52 21.58 -8.40 -1.16
CA GLY A 52 23.00 -8.17 -0.88
C GLY A 52 23.39 -8.73 0.50
N SER A 53 23.89 -7.87 1.38
CA SER A 53 24.26 -8.22 2.76
C SER A 53 23.13 -7.98 3.79
N ILE A 54 21.99 -7.43 3.39
CA ILE A 54 20.90 -7.04 4.29
C ILE A 54 19.81 -8.10 4.29
N SER A 55 19.33 -8.45 5.50
CA SER A 55 18.17 -9.33 5.72
C SER A 55 16.97 -8.45 6.07
N ALA A 56 15.81 -8.74 5.48
CA ALA A 56 14.56 -8.03 5.73
C ALA A 56 13.36 -8.96 5.49
N LEU A 57 12.19 -8.60 6.01
CA LEU A 57 10.93 -9.19 5.54
C LEU A 57 10.49 -8.55 4.22
N LEU A 58 9.85 -9.36 3.38
CA LEU A 58 9.15 -8.94 2.17
C LEU A 58 7.73 -9.49 2.23
N VAL A 59 6.75 -8.65 1.91
CA VAL A 59 5.35 -9.06 1.79
C VAL A 59 5.03 -9.20 0.31
N GLU A 60 4.73 -10.39 -0.16
CA GLU A 60 4.23 -10.59 -1.53
C GLU A 60 2.71 -10.69 -1.48
N VAL A 61 2.05 -9.91 -2.34
CA VAL A 61 0.61 -9.91 -2.50
C VAL A 61 0.31 -10.40 -3.91
N ASP A 62 -0.22 -11.62 -4.00
CA ASP A 62 -0.57 -12.25 -5.26
C ASP A 62 -2.10 -12.14 -5.47
N GLU A 63 -2.51 -11.39 -6.49
CA GLU A 63 -3.92 -11.31 -6.87
C GLU A 63 -4.36 -12.61 -7.57
N ARG A 64 -5.44 -13.23 -7.08
CA ARG A 64 -5.99 -14.45 -7.70
C ARG A 64 -6.94 -14.09 -8.84
N GLY A 65 -6.53 -14.29 -10.09
CA GLY A 65 -7.41 -14.21 -11.25
C GLY A 65 -7.06 -13.04 -12.18
N ASN A 66 -8.06 -12.56 -12.94
CA ASN A 66 -7.86 -11.44 -13.88
C ASN A 66 -7.85 -10.12 -13.12
N GLU A 67 -7.02 -9.16 -13.56
CA GLU A 67 -6.96 -7.79 -13.02
C GLU A 67 -8.37 -7.19 -12.84
N ILE A 68 -8.75 -6.96 -11.59
CA ILE A 68 -10.03 -6.32 -11.26
C ILE A 68 -9.81 -4.82 -11.30
N ARG A 69 -10.36 -4.17 -12.31
CA ARG A 69 -10.38 -2.71 -12.40
C ARG A 69 -11.48 -2.15 -11.52
N ARG A 70 -11.10 -1.51 -10.41
CA ARG A 70 -12.04 -0.84 -9.51
C ARG A 70 -12.12 0.65 -9.80
N GLY A 71 -13.34 1.17 -9.83
CA GLY A 71 -13.57 2.61 -9.83
C GLY A 71 -13.51 3.20 -8.42
N ARG A 72 -13.44 4.54 -8.33
CA ARG A 72 -13.43 5.29 -7.07
C ARG A 72 -14.46 4.82 -6.04
N LYS A 73 -15.72 4.66 -6.47
CA LYS A 73 -16.82 4.27 -5.58
C LYS A 73 -16.56 2.91 -4.92
N GLU A 74 -16.18 1.91 -5.71
CA GLU A 74 -15.95 0.55 -5.21
C GLU A 74 -14.78 0.50 -4.23
N ILE A 75 -13.67 1.21 -4.53
CA ILE A 75 -12.53 1.33 -3.62
C ILE A 75 -12.98 1.92 -2.28
N PHE A 76 -13.79 2.99 -2.30
CA PHE A 76 -14.21 3.68 -1.08
C PHE A 76 -15.20 2.84 -0.27
N ASP A 77 -16.12 2.13 -0.93
CA ASP A 77 -17.06 1.19 -0.30
C ASP A 77 -16.30 0.04 0.38
N LEU A 78 -15.21 -0.45 -0.23
CA LEU A 78 -14.33 -1.46 0.37
C LEU A 78 -13.55 -0.93 1.57
N ILE A 79 -13.01 0.29 1.49
CA ILE A 79 -12.35 0.93 2.64
C ILE A 79 -13.36 1.11 3.78
N ASP A 80 -14.59 1.54 3.51
CA ASP A 80 -15.60 1.74 4.55
C ASP A 80 -16.02 0.44 5.24
N SER A 81 -16.17 -0.63 4.46
CA SER A 81 -16.52 -1.97 4.96
C SER A 81 -15.34 -2.74 5.55
N SER A 82 -14.11 -2.24 5.38
CA SER A 82 -12.90 -2.87 5.92
C SER A 82 -12.90 -2.90 7.46
N PRO A 83 -12.13 -3.81 8.08
CA PRO A 83 -12.15 -4.03 9.51
C PRO A 83 -11.21 -3.10 10.30
N PHE A 84 -10.73 -2.03 9.67
CA PHE A 84 -9.79 -1.09 10.28
C PHE A 84 -10.49 0.01 11.09
N SER A 85 -9.71 0.76 11.87
CA SER A 85 -10.19 1.93 12.59
C SER A 85 -10.63 3.05 11.62
N ASP A 86 -11.46 3.97 12.11
CA ASP A 86 -11.89 5.13 11.32
C ASP A 86 -10.67 5.99 10.89
N SER A 87 -9.65 6.09 11.75
CA SER A 87 -8.38 6.76 11.45
C SER A 87 -7.69 6.15 10.22
N VAL A 88 -7.55 4.83 10.16
CA VAL A 88 -6.96 4.12 9.02
C VAL A 88 -7.82 4.31 7.76
N LYS A 89 -9.14 4.18 7.89
CA LYS A 89 -10.08 4.34 6.76
C LYS A 89 -10.03 5.74 6.15
N GLU A 90 -10.08 6.78 6.98
CA GLU A 90 -10.01 8.17 6.54
C GLU A 90 -8.68 8.49 5.85
N LYS A 91 -7.55 8.03 6.42
CA LYS A 91 -6.23 8.20 5.81
C LYS A 91 -6.13 7.42 4.49
N GLY A 92 -6.62 6.18 4.45
CA GLY A 92 -6.65 5.35 3.26
C GLY A 92 -7.40 6.02 2.10
N LYS A 93 -8.61 6.53 2.37
CA LYS A 93 -9.37 7.30 1.37
C LYS A 93 -8.61 8.53 0.84
N LYS A 94 -7.90 9.26 1.71
CA LYS A 94 -7.07 10.40 1.29
C LYS A 94 -5.93 9.98 0.35
N VAL A 95 -5.27 8.86 0.64
CA VAL A 95 -4.22 8.32 -0.23
C VAL A 95 -4.81 7.92 -1.60
N PHE A 96 -5.91 7.17 -1.62
CA PHE A 96 -6.56 6.77 -2.86
C PHE A 96 -7.12 7.94 -3.66
N GLU A 97 -7.67 8.97 -3.01
CA GLU A 97 -8.12 10.19 -3.69
C GLU A 97 -6.97 10.89 -4.42
N ASN A 98 -5.77 10.94 -3.82
CA ASN A 98 -4.58 11.50 -4.45
C ASN A 98 -4.14 10.67 -5.66
N LEU A 99 -4.14 9.32 -5.53
CA LEU A 99 -3.80 8.42 -6.63
C LEU A 99 -4.78 8.55 -7.80
N LEU A 100 -6.09 8.49 -7.53
CA LEU A 100 -7.14 8.64 -8.53
C LEU A 100 -7.11 10.03 -9.21
N SER A 101 -6.77 11.07 -8.46
CA SER A 101 -6.59 12.43 -9.01
C SER A 101 -5.38 12.51 -9.95
N ALA A 102 -4.28 11.84 -9.61
CA ALA A 102 -3.11 11.76 -10.47
C ALA A 102 -3.41 10.98 -11.76
N GLU A 103 -4.06 9.82 -11.63
CA GLU A 103 -4.53 8.98 -12.75
C GLU A 103 -5.44 9.77 -13.69
N ALA A 104 -6.49 10.41 -13.15
CA ALA A 104 -7.42 11.23 -13.92
C ALA A 104 -6.70 12.34 -14.69
N LYS A 105 -5.70 12.98 -14.07
CA LYS A 105 -4.91 14.04 -14.69
C LYS A 105 -4.04 13.53 -15.83
N VAL A 106 -3.35 12.40 -15.66
CA VAL A 106 -2.46 11.82 -16.68
C VAL A 106 -3.26 11.31 -17.87
N HIS A 107 -4.44 10.74 -17.62
CA HIS A 107 -5.30 10.17 -18.66
C HIS A 107 -6.34 11.15 -19.24
N GLY A 108 -6.47 12.36 -18.67
CA GLY A 108 -7.35 13.42 -19.19
C GLY A 108 -8.85 13.20 -18.96
N TYR A 109 -9.24 12.42 -17.95
CA TYR A 109 -10.64 12.15 -17.60
C TYR A 109 -11.06 12.88 -16.31
N LYS A 110 -12.37 12.92 -16.03
CA LYS A 110 -12.88 13.40 -14.74
C LYS A 110 -12.58 12.37 -13.64
N LEU A 111 -12.31 12.84 -12.43
CA LEU A 111 -12.03 12.01 -11.24
C LEU A 111 -13.12 10.95 -10.96
N GLU A 112 -14.39 11.27 -11.22
CA GLU A 112 -15.51 10.34 -11.06
C GLU A 112 -15.41 9.12 -11.98
N ASN A 113 -14.74 9.27 -13.11
CA ASN A 113 -14.47 8.22 -14.10
C ASN A 113 -13.05 7.65 -13.96
N ALA A 114 -12.33 8.00 -12.90
CA ALA A 114 -11.00 7.45 -12.66
C ALA A 114 -11.12 5.98 -12.27
N HIS A 115 -10.37 5.16 -13.00
CA HIS A 115 -10.13 3.76 -12.70
C HIS A 115 -8.63 3.60 -12.58
N LEU A 116 -8.17 2.88 -11.57
CA LEU A 116 -6.76 2.55 -11.47
C LEU A 116 -6.46 1.49 -12.54
N HIS A 117 -5.75 1.89 -13.60
CA HIS A 117 -5.42 1.00 -14.72
C HIS A 117 -4.12 0.23 -14.53
N GLU A 118 -3.16 0.80 -13.79
CA GLU A 118 -1.82 0.23 -13.58
C GLU A 118 -1.52 -0.15 -12.12
N ALA A 119 -2.36 0.29 -11.17
CA ALA A 119 -2.30 -0.17 -9.79
C ALA A 119 -3.31 -1.30 -9.60
N GLY A 120 -2.84 -2.50 -9.30
CA GLY A 120 -3.70 -3.61 -8.90
C GLY A 120 -4.60 -3.12 -7.76
N ALA A 121 -5.90 -3.25 -7.93
CA ALA A 121 -6.79 -2.60 -6.98
C ALA A 121 -6.71 -3.30 -5.61
N ASP A 122 -6.45 -4.60 -5.58
CA ASP A 122 -6.35 -5.37 -4.35
C ASP A 122 -4.94 -5.25 -3.74
N ASP A 123 -3.86 -5.32 -4.53
CA ASP A 123 -2.49 -5.14 -4.01
C ASP A 123 -2.30 -3.75 -3.40
N ALA A 124 -2.76 -2.70 -4.08
CA ALA A 124 -2.69 -1.33 -3.57
C ALA A 124 -3.53 -1.15 -2.29
N LEU A 125 -4.67 -1.82 -2.17
CA LEU A 125 -5.48 -1.80 -0.94
C LEU A 125 -4.72 -2.44 0.22
N VAL A 126 -4.09 -3.59 0.00
CA VAL A 126 -3.27 -4.26 1.02
C VAL A 126 -2.07 -3.40 1.40
N ASP A 127 -1.35 -2.87 0.43
CA ASP A 127 -0.17 -2.03 0.65
C ASP A 127 -0.51 -0.77 1.47
N ILE A 128 -1.53 -0.02 1.05
CA ILE A 128 -1.89 1.26 1.68
C ILE A 128 -2.53 1.03 3.04
N LEU A 129 -3.59 0.21 3.11
CA LEU A 129 -4.32 0.01 4.37
C LEU A 129 -3.49 -0.79 5.36
N GLY A 130 -2.74 -1.79 4.90
CA GLY A 130 -1.80 -2.54 5.72
C GLY A 130 -0.71 -1.66 6.30
N THR A 131 -0.14 -0.74 5.52
CA THR A 131 0.89 0.20 6.00
C THR A 131 0.30 1.12 7.07
N LEU A 132 -0.87 1.71 6.81
CA LEU A 132 -1.55 2.59 7.77
C LEU A 132 -1.93 1.86 9.06
N TYR A 133 -2.39 0.62 8.95
CA TYR A 133 -2.68 -0.25 10.08
C TYR A 133 -1.43 -0.52 10.92
N LEU A 134 -0.31 -0.88 10.29
CA LEU A 134 0.95 -1.12 10.99
C LEU A 134 1.49 0.15 11.67
N ILE A 135 1.40 1.31 11.01
CA ILE A 135 1.76 2.60 11.61
C ILE A 135 0.96 2.83 12.90
N GLU A 136 -0.35 2.60 12.85
CA GLU A 136 -1.24 2.76 14.01
C GLU A 136 -0.93 1.76 15.13
N GLU A 137 -0.83 0.47 14.83
CA GLU A 137 -0.58 -0.58 15.82
C GLU A 137 0.82 -0.49 16.45
N LEU A 138 1.82 -0.04 15.68
CA LEU A 138 3.16 0.21 16.19
C LEU A 138 3.23 1.50 17.03
N GLY A 139 2.16 2.29 17.07
CA GLY A 139 2.09 3.55 17.80
C GLY A 139 3.01 4.62 17.19
N ILE A 140 3.21 4.60 15.88
CA ILE A 140 4.04 5.57 15.16
C ILE A 140 3.22 6.86 14.98
N GLU A 141 3.72 7.95 15.55
CA GLU A 141 3.07 9.25 15.55
C GLU A 141 3.56 10.14 14.40
N GLU A 142 4.77 9.87 13.90
CA GLU A 142 5.42 10.70 12.87
C GLU A 142 6.17 9.83 11.86
N VAL A 143 5.96 10.12 10.58
CA VAL A 143 6.64 9.49 9.45
C VAL A 143 7.41 10.57 8.70
N ILE A 144 8.74 10.45 8.69
CA ILE A 144 9.64 11.34 7.96
C ILE A 144 10.23 10.53 6.80
N SER A 145 10.43 11.17 5.65
CA SER A 145 11.12 10.54 4.53
C SER A 145 12.19 11.46 3.95
N SER A 146 13.24 10.86 3.40
CA SER A 146 14.12 11.57 2.47
C SER A 146 13.36 11.92 1.19
N PRO A 147 13.88 12.82 0.34
CA PRO A 147 13.34 13.01 -1.00
C PRO A 147 13.23 11.69 -1.76
N VAL A 148 12.12 11.50 -2.47
CA VAL A 148 11.89 10.30 -3.31
C VAL A 148 12.60 10.50 -4.65
N ASN A 149 13.41 9.53 -5.04
CA ASN A 149 14.02 9.51 -6.36
C ASN A 149 12.97 9.13 -7.42
N LEU A 150 12.52 10.11 -8.22
CA LEU A 150 11.47 9.91 -9.23
C LEU A 150 11.95 9.18 -10.51
N GLY A 151 13.22 8.79 -10.56
CA GLY A 151 13.82 8.18 -11.74
C GLY A 151 13.80 9.09 -12.99
N GLY A 152 14.29 8.57 -14.10
CA GLY A 152 14.28 9.24 -15.40
C GLY A 152 14.70 8.26 -16.48
N GLY A 153 14.15 8.38 -17.68
CA GLY A 153 14.41 7.45 -18.78
C GLY A 153 13.79 7.90 -20.10
N PHE A 154 14.01 7.11 -21.14
CA PHE A 154 13.45 7.33 -22.47
C PHE A 154 12.55 6.16 -22.84
N VAL A 155 11.37 6.43 -23.40
CA VAL A 155 10.49 5.41 -23.97
C VAL A 155 10.75 5.35 -25.48
N LYS A 156 10.99 4.15 -26.01
CA LYS A 156 10.97 3.91 -27.46
C LYS A 156 9.51 3.72 -27.88
N SER A 157 8.98 4.68 -28.61
CA SER A 157 7.69 4.59 -29.31
C SER A 157 7.86 4.03 -30.71
#